data_AF-A0A6P0TVA0-F1
#
_entry.id   AF-A0A6P0TVA0-F1
#
_cell.length_a   1.000
_cell.length_b   1.000
_cell.length_c   1.000
_cell.angle_alpha   90.00
_cell.angle_beta   90.00
_cell.angle_gamma   90.00
#
_symmetry.space_group_name_H-M   'P 1'
#
loop_
_entity.id
_entity.type
_entity.pdbx_description
1 polymer ?
#
loop_
_entity_poly.entity_id
_entity_poly.type
_entity_poly.pdbx_seq_one_letter_code
_entity_poly.pdbx_strand_id
1 'polypeptide(L)'
;MPGLPLEADMKINQIHLDEWVINSAVLQEIATLNVQSINKVEGYSPSSILFDLLYPNPKRTNSGRLDTSGLRQFENCLETSGWWISGIDPLTWEAMEWGRFKPDPDTPLAQPHFNKKTGQWKKAAKYRSPAGIASRLVLLQIFDRLWEKISDRYNIPISAEEKQHPGGFWHWVWAHPEIPIILVEGEKKAGCLLSLGYVAIPLPGIWMGRRYDDFTKINESLIPDLALFAQEKRPVKIIFDHDVKLYTKINVYQATVATAKLLAKSGCKVRVGMLPSMANGKNAIDDYVVAGGDIGQIISSAIAWEEYRDKHHPNGGKVISKQEWWEKLGLPGK
;
A
#
# COMPACT_ATOMS: atom_id res chain seq x y z
N MET A 1 21.27 16.24 3.66
CA MET A 1 21.99 15.53 4.73
C MET A 1 22.54 14.27 4.12
N PRO A 2 23.83 13.93 4.31
CA PRO A 2 24.33 12.62 3.89
C PRO A 2 23.52 11.55 4.62
N GLY A 3 23.06 10.54 3.87
CA GLY A 3 22.19 9.48 4.37
C GLY A 3 22.76 8.84 5.63
N LEU A 4 21.88 8.59 6.61
CA LEU A 4 22.20 7.79 7.78
C LEU A 4 22.86 6.48 7.31
N PRO A 5 24.02 6.10 7.85
CA PRO A 5 24.67 4.85 7.49
C PRO A 5 23.72 3.69 7.77
N LEU A 6 23.57 2.80 6.80
CA LEU A 6 22.92 1.49 6.97
C LEU A 6 23.76 0.69 7.98
N GLU A 7 23.52 0.90 9.28
CA GLU A 7 24.10 0.10 10.35
C GLU A 7 23.61 -1.35 10.22
N ALA A 8 24.48 -2.29 10.56
CA ALA A 8 24.31 -3.73 10.40
C ALA A 8 23.08 -4.33 11.12
N ASP A 9 22.36 -3.53 11.92
CA ASP A 9 21.22 -3.89 12.76
C ASP A 9 19.84 -3.79 12.08
N MET A 10 19.77 -3.40 10.79
CA MET A 10 18.50 -3.21 10.06
C MET A 10 18.18 -4.27 9.00
N LYS A 11 18.55 -5.54 9.23
CA LYS A 11 18.15 -6.65 8.36
C LYS A 11 16.79 -7.21 8.76
N ILE A 12 16.03 -7.72 7.78
CA ILE A 12 14.82 -8.49 8.06
C ILE A 12 15.17 -9.75 8.88
N ASN A 13 14.49 -9.95 10.00
CA ASN A 13 14.61 -11.15 10.83
C ASN A 13 13.80 -12.32 10.23
N GLN A 14 14.04 -13.55 10.70
CA GLN A 14 13.40 -14.73 10.12
C GLN A 14 11.88 -14.73 10.22
N ILE A 15 11.30 -14.28 11.34
CA ILE A 15 9.85 -14.24 11.54
C ILE A 15 9.18 -13.32 10.51
N HIS A 16 9.73 -12.14 10.31
CA HIS A 16 9.22 -11.18 9.34
C HIS A 16 9.47 -11.68 7.92
N LEU A 17 10.60 -12.33 7.66
CA LEU A 17 10.91 -12.92 6.37
C LEU A 17 9.91 -14.03 6.00
N ASP A 18 9.63 -14.95 6.92
CA ASP A 18 8.62 -16.00 6.74
C ASP A 18 7.22 -15.41 6.49
N GLU A 19 6.89 -14.31 7.15
CA GLU A 19 5.62 -13.60 6.92
C GLU A 19 5.46 -13.07 5.48
N TRP A 20 6.57 -12.72 4.84
CA TRP A 20 6.58 -12.25 3.46
C TRP A 20 6.70 -13.41 2.47
N VAL A 21 7.62 -14.34 2.72
CA VAL A 21 7.96 -15.40 1.79
C VAL A 21 6.94 -16.53 1.84
N ILE A 22 6.70 -17.08 3.04
CA ILE A 22 5.85 -18.25 3.22
C ILE A 22 4.38 -17.83 3.19
N ASN A 23 4.02 -16.81 3.97
CA ASN A 23 2.62 -16.45 4.17
C ASN A 23 2.06 -15.53 3.06
N SER A 24 2.91 -14.94 2.22
CA SER A 24 2.50 -14.03 1.15
C SER A 24 3.13 -14.34 -0.22
N ALA A 25 3.81 -15.48 -0.36
CA ALA A 25 4.42 -15.92 -1.62
C ALA A 25 5.32 -14.86 -2.29
N VAL A 26 6.05 -14.07 -1.50
CA VAL A 26 6.99 -13.08 -2.00
C VAL A 26 8.38 -13.70 -2.15
N LEU A 27 9.11 -13.39 -3.23
CA LEU A 27 10.51 -13.78 -3.36
C LEU A 27 11.33 -13.19 -2.20
N GLN A 28 12.17 -14.02 -1.60
CA GLN A 28 13.02 -13.63 -0.46
C GLN A 28 13.87 -12.41 -0.77
N GLU A 29 14.38 -12.28 -2.01
CA GLU A 29 15.17 -11.13 -2.43
C GLU A 29 14.35 -9.83 -2.44
N ILE A 30 13.06 -9.85 -2.83
CA ILE A 30 12.19 -8.66 -2.72
C ILE A 30 12.02 -8.27 -1.26
N ALA A 31 11.72 -9.24 -0.39
CA ALA A 31 11.54 -8.96 1.04
C ALA A 31 12.81 -8.38 1.65
N THR A 32 13.98 -8.97 1.36
CA THR A 32 15.28 -8.54 1.88
C THR A 32 15.70 -7.14 1.40
N LEU A 33 15.33 -6.76 0.16
CA LEU A 33 15.66 -5.44 -0.39
C LEU A 33 14.79 -4.30 0.18
N ASN A 34 13.56 -4.60 0.62
CA ASN A 34 12.56 -3.56 0.88
C ASN A 34 12.11 -3.46 2.34
N VAL A 35 12.34 -4.52 3.13
CA VAL A 35 11.79 -4.65 4.48
C VAL A 35 12.91 -4.70 5.49
N GLN A 36 12.74 -3.95 6.58
CA GLN A 36 13.70 -3.87 7.67
C GLN A 36 12.99 -4.20 8.98
N SER A 37 13.52 -5.14 9.75
CA SER A 37 13.02 -5.39 11.10
C SER A 37 13.44 -4.25 12.02
N ILE A 38 12.52 -3.82 12.87
CA ILE A 38 12.76 -2.91 13.97
C ILE A 38 12.48 -3.70 15.24
N ASN A 39 13.47 -3.79 16.12
CA ASN A 39 13.32 -4.42 17.42
C ASN A 39 12.97 -3.36 18.47
N LYS A 40 12.29 -3.79 19.53
CA LYS A 40 12.17 -2.98 20.74
C LYS A 40 13.57 -2.72 21.32
N VAL A 41 13.73 -1.60 22.00
CA VAL A 41 14.99 -1.18 22.60
C VAL A 41 15.05 -1.67 24.04
N GLU A 42 16.11 -2.38 24.42
CA GLU A 42 16.31 -2.83 25.80
C GLU A 42 17.00 -1.73 26.63
N GLY A 43 16.39 -1.35 27.74
CA GLY A 43 16.93 -0.33 28.64
C GLY A 43 16.68 1.10 28.16
N TYR A 44 17.42 2.04 28.74
CA TYR A 44 17.28 3.46 28.40
C TYR A 44 17.95 3.77 27.06
N SER A 45 17.21 4.40 26.15
CA SER A 45 17.76 4.99 24.93
C SER A 45 17.28 6.43 24.74
N PRO A 46 18.19 7.37 24.41
CA PRO A 46 17.83 8.75 24.11
C PRO A 46 17.27 8.93 22.68
N SER A 47 17.30 7.90 21.83
CA SER A 47 16.82 7.93 20.44
C SER A 47 15.96 6.71 20.11
N SER A 48 15.10 6.84 19.09
CA SER A 48 14.27 5.76 18.58
C SER A 48 14.06 5.93 17.08
N ILE A 49 14.64 5.03 16.28
CA ILE A 49 14.49 5.02 14.82
C ILE A 49 12.99 4.95 14.45
N LEU A 50 12.22 4.11 15.14
CA LEU A 50 10.77 4.00 14.89
C LEU A 50 10.03 5.31 15.17
N PHE A 51 10.40 6.01 16.24
CA PHE A 51 9.81 7.31 16.54
C PHE A 51 10.14 8.34 15.47
N ASP A 52 11.40 8.40 15.02
CA ASP A 52 11.83 9.34 13.99
C ASP A 52 11.12 9.08 12.65
N LEU A 53 10.93 7.81 12.28
CA LEU A 53 10.19 7.40 11.09
C LEU A 53 8.67 7.71 11.19
N LEU A 54 8.04 7.42 12.33
CA LEU A 54 6.60 7.61 12.49
C LEU A 54 6.19 9.05 12.84
N TYR A 55 7.08 9.82 13.45
CA TYR A 55 6.81 11.16 13.96
C TYR A 55 7.91 12.15 13.56
N PRO A 56 8.16 12.35 12.24
CA PRO A 56 9.26 13.20 11.75
C PRO A 56 9.11 14.68 12.14
N ASN A 57 7.89 15.13 12.42
CA ASN A 57 7.59 16.49 12.89
C ASN A 57 6.85 16.45 14.24
N PRO A 58 7.49 16.00 15.33
CA PRO A 58 6.82 15.83 16.61
C PRO A 58 6.58 17.20 17.26
N LYS A 59 5.48 17.32 18.02
CA LYS A 59 5.18 18.54 18.75
C LYS A 59 6.16 18.73 19.92
N ARG A 60 6.66 19.96 20.05
CA ARG A 60 7.61 20.37 21.09
C ARG A 60 7.07 21.57 21.85
N THR A 61 7.43 21.64 23.12
CA THR A 61 7.18 22.79 24.00
C THR A 61 8.16 23.93 23.68
N ASN A 62 7.95 25.13 24.24
CA ASN A 62 8.87 26.26 24.09
C ASN A 62 10.31 25.95 24.56
N SER A 63 10.48 24.94 25.42
CA SER A 63 11.80 24.47 25.87
C SER A 63 12.51 23.54 24.87
N GLY A 64 11.91 23.23 23.72
CA GLY A 64 12.41 22.26 22.74
C GLY A 64 12.16 20.80 23.11
N ARG A 65 11.69 20.51 24.34
CA ARG A 65 11.31 19.15 24.77
C ARG A 65 10.03 18.68 24.08
N LEU A 66 9.94 17.38 23.83
CA LEU A 66 8.67 16.73 23.45
C LEU A 66 7.59 17.06 24.48
N ASP A 67 6.37 17.29 24.00
CA ASP A 67 5.21 17.40 24.90
C ASP A 67 4.85 16.04 25.53
N THR A 68 3.89 16.02 26.45
CA THR A 68 3.46 14.77 27.12
C THR A 68 2.99 13.69 26.14
N SER A 69 2.36 14.08 25.03
CA SER A 69 1.91 13.13 24.01
C SER A 69 3.09 12.58 23.21
N GLY A 70 4.04 13.43 22.85
CA GLY A 70 5.27 13.07 22.15
C GLY A 70 6.15 12.15 22.99
N LEU A 71 6.29 12.41 24.29
CA LEU A 71 7.02 11.51 25.21
C LEU A 71 6.37 10.12 25.27
N ARG A 72 5.04 10.05 25.40
CA ARG A 72 4.33 8.76 25.37
C ARG A 72 4.48 8.04 24.03
N GLN A 73 4.46 8.78 22.92
CA GLN A 73 4.69 8.21 21.59
C GLN A 73 6.11 7.65 21.48
N PHE A 74 7.11 8.37 21.99
CA PHE A 74 8.51 7.94 22.04
C PHE A 74 8.69 6.68 22.87
N GLU A 75 8.17 6.65 24.10
CA GLU A 75 8.17 5.46 24.97
C GLU A 75 7.50 4.26 24.30
N ASN A 76 6.32 4.45 23.70
CA ASN A 76 5.66 3.36 22.97
C ASN A 76 6.50 2.85 21.79
N CYS A 77 7.23 3.72 21.09
CA CYS A 77 8.10 3.33 19.98
C CYS A 77 9.32 2.54 20.46
N LEU A 78 9.91 2.90 21.60
CA LEU A 78 10.99 2.13 22.22
C LEU A 78 10.55 0.70 22.57
N GLU A 79 9.33 0.55 23.10
CA GLU A 79 8.77 -0.74 23.50
C GLU A 79 8.12 -1.54 22.36
N THR A 80 8.30 -1.10 21.10
CA THR A 80 7.64 -1.73 19.95
C THR A 80 8.64 -2.33 18.98
N SER A 81 8.42 -3.61 18.66
CA SER A 81 9.02 -4.29 17.52
C SER A 81 8.05 -4.41 16.34
N GLY A 82 8.58 -4.71 15.17
CA GLY A 82 7.82 -4.94 13.94
C GLY A 82 8.70 -4.79 12.72
N TRP A 83 8.12 -4.48 11.58
CA TRP A 83 8.89 -4.21 10.37
C TRP A 83 8.49 -2.92 9.68
N TRP A 84 9.50 -2.22 9.15
CA TRP A 84 9.37 -1.07 8.28
C TRP A 84 9.50 -1.51 6.83
N ILE A 85 8.67 -0.94 5.97
CA ILE A 85 8.82 -1.08 4.53
C ILE A 85 8.86 0.29 3.87
N SER A 86 9.82 0.47 2.98
CA SER A 86 9.96 1.63 2.11
C SER A 86 10.32 1.18 0.70
N GLY A 87 10.34 2.11 -0.24
CA GLY A 87 10.55 1.81 -1.66
C GLY A 87 11.31 2.93 -2.35
N ILE A 88 11.17 3.01 -3.67
CA ILE A 88 11.71 4.07 -4.50
C ILE A 88 10.72 5.24 -4.58
N ASP A 89 11.23 6.47 -4.50
CA ASP A 89 10.46 7.67 -4.76
C ASP A 89 10.26 7.84 -6.27
N PRO A 90 9.03 7.77 -6.81
CA PRO A 90 8.81 7.94 -8.24
C PRO A 90 9.15 9.34 -8.77
N LEU A 91 9.29 10.34 -7.90
CA LEU A 91 9.55 11.72 -8.30
C LEU A 91 11.05 12.04 -8.35
N THR A 92 11.88 11.28 -7.63
CA THR A 92 13.35 11.47 -7.61
C THR A 92 14.13 10.25 -8.08
N TRP A 93 13.49 9.09 -8.11
CA TRP A 93 14.07 7.77 -8.38
C TRP A 93 15.06 7.26 -7.34
N GLU A 94 15.08 7.87 -6.16
CA GLU A 94 15.96 7.50 -5.05
C GLU A 94 15.22 6.66 -4.00
N ALA A 95 15.96 6.11 -3.03
CA ALA A 95 15.34 5.45 -1.88
C ALA A 95 14.47 6.44 -1.10
N MET A 96 13.22 6.06 -0.83
CA MET A 96 12.25 6.88 -0.14
C MET A 96 12.35 6.68 1.37
N GLU A 97 12.48 7.76 2.14
CA GLU A 97 12.39 7.68 3.61
C GLU A 97 10.96 7.38 4.08
N TRP A 98 9.95 7.87 3.35
CA TRP A 98 8.56 7.55 3.63
C TRP A 98 8.29 6.06 3.39
N GLY A 99 7.56 5.47 4.34
CA GLY A 99 7.24 4.06 4.33
C GLY A 99 6.10 3.75 5.27
N ARG A 100 5.97 2.47 5.60
CA ARG A 100 4.94 2.00 6.52
C ARG A 100 5.53 1.03 7.53
N PHE A 101 5.05 1.15 8.75
CA PHE A 101 5.37 0.26 9.84
C PHE A 101 4.23 -0.72 10.08
N LYS A 102 4.56 -2.01 10.22
CA LYS A 102 3.66 -3.02 10.77
C LYS A 102 4.20 -3.47 12.14
N PRO A 103 3.52 -3.14 13.25
CA PRO A 103 3.95 -3.59 14.57
C PRO A 103 3.73 -5.10 14.74
N ASP A 104 4.57 -5.73 15.55
CA ASP A 104 4.33 -7.10 16.01
C ASP A 104 3.10 -7.14 16.93
N PRO A 105 2.34 -8.26 16.93
CA PRO A 105 1.06 -8.36 17.64
C PRO A 105 1.14 -8.04 19.13
N ASP A 106 2.25 -8.37 19.79
CA ASP A 106 2.42 -8.27 21.25
C ASP A 106 3.09 -6.96 21.70
N THR A 107 3.02 -5.91 20.87
CA THR A 107 3.67 -4.62 21.13
C THR A 107 2.66 -3.51 21.40
N PRO A 108 3.04 -2.42 22.11
CA PRO A 108 2.15 -1.31 22.42
C PRO A 108 1.43 -0.72 21.21
N LEU A 109 2.10 -0.58 20.06
CA LEU A 109 1.49 0.03 18.88
C LEU A 109 0.49 -0.87 18.15
N ALA A 110 0.49 -2.19 18.41
CA ALA A 110 -0.50 -3.15 17.92
C ALA A 110 -1.72 -3.31 18.84
N GLN A 111 -1.65 -2.82 20.09
CA GLN A 111 -2.75 -2.97 21.04
C GLN A 111 -3.93 -2.03 20.76
N PRO A 112 -5.18 -2.47 21.00
CA PRO A 112 -6.34 -1.59 21.01
C PRO A 112 -6.14 -0.41 21.96
N HIS A 113 -6.73 0.73 21.63
CA HIS A 113 -6.64 1.94 22.47
C HIS A 113 -8.00 2.55 22.71
N PHE A 114 -8.16 3.14 23.89
CA PHE A 114 -9.37 3.84 24.25
C PHE A 114 -9.40 5.24 23.62
N ASN A 115 -10.40 5.49 22.77
CA ASN A 115 -10.60 6.80 22.17
C ASN A 115 -11.45 7.66 23.10
N LYS A 116 -10.80 8.57 23.84
CA LYS A 116 -11.47 9.48 24.79
C LYS A 116 -12.54 10.37 24.13
N LYS A 117 -12.40 10.72 22.84
CA LYS A 117 -13.38 11.56 22.14
C LYS A 117 -14.67 10.82 21.82
N THR A 118 -14.59 9.54 21.52
CA THR A 118 -15.76 8.72 21.17
C THR A 118 -16.23 7.82 22.31
N GLY A 119 -15.49 7.74 23.42
CA GLY A 119 -15.79 6.85 24.55
C GLY A 119 -15.69 5.35 24.21
N GLN A 120 -15.00 5.00 23.12
CA GLN A 120 -14.99 3.63 22.57
C GLN A 120 -13.57 3.10 22.41
N TRP A 121 -13.42 1.80 22.63
CA TRP A 121 -12.21 1.07 22.26
C TRP A 121 -12.10 0.95 20.74
N LYS A 122 -10.94 1.32 20.21
CA LYS A 122 -10.62 1.18 18.78
C LYS A 122 -9.49 0.18 18.59
N LYS A 123 -9.64 -0.67 17.56
CA LYS A 123 -8.55 -1.54 17.11
C LYS A 123 -7.37 -0.70 16.66
N ALA A 124 -6.15 -1.17 16.91
CA ALA A 124 -4.97 -0.58 16.32
C ALA A 124 -5.02 -0.69 14.80
N ALA A 125 -4.43 0.30 14.11
CA ALA A 125 -4.19 0.17 12.69
C ALA A 125 -3.15 -0.93 12.46
N LYS A 126 -3.45 -1.87 11.54
CA LYS A 126 -2.52 -2.94 11.15
C LYS A 126 -1.21 -2.37 10.61
N TYR A 127 -1.29 -1.27 9.87
CA TYR A 127 -0.15 -0.55 9.31
C TYR A 127 -0.22 0.91 9.72
N ARG A 128 0.95 1.52 9.96
CA ARG A 128 1.11 2.92 10.34
C ARG A 128 1.98 3.64 9.32
N SER A 129 1.59 4.87 8.98
CA SER A 129 2.37 5.77 8.13
C SER A 129 2.86 6.96 8.98
N PRO A 130 3.92 7.65 8.54
CA PRO A 130 4.40 8.87 9.18
C PRO A 130 3.28 9.88 9.45
N ALA A 131 3.22 10.38 10.68
CA ALA A 131 2.18 11.29 11.13
C ALA A 131 2.34 12.68 10.50
N GLY A 132 1.23 13.22 9.97
CA GLY A 132 1.21 14.57 9.40
C GLY A 132 1.88 14.67 8.02
N ILE A 133 2.29 13.54 7.42
CA ILE A 133 2.80 13.49 6.05
C ILE A 133 1.74 12.84 5.16
N ALA A 134 1.57 13.38 3.95
CA ALA A 134 0.67 12.81 2.95
C ALA A 134 1.12 11.39 2.57
N SER A 135 0.15 10.50 2.32
CA SER A 135 0.43 9.15 1.86
C SER A 135 1.19 9.16 0.52
N ARG A 136 2.18 8.28 0.39
CA ARG A 136 2.94 8.01 -0.83
C ARG A 136 2.73 6.56 -1.29
N LEU A 137 3.19 6.21 -2.48
CA LEU A 137 3.32 4.82 -2.91
C LEU A 137 4.60 4.20 -2.31
N VAL A 138 4.59 2.88 -2.09
CA VAL A 138 5.80 2.11 -1.73
C VAL A 138 6.22 1.30 -2.96
N LEU A 139 6.97 1.91 -3.88
CA LEU A 139 7.46 1.21 -5.06
C LEU A 139 8.62 0.29 -4.70
N LEU A 140 8.36 -1.02 -4.61
CA LEU A 140 9.35 -1.99 -4.15
C LEU A 140 10.56 -2.04 -5.11
N GLN A 141 11.76 -1.98 -4.56
CA GLN A 141 13.02 -2.24 -5.27
C GLN A 141 13.02 -3.65 -5.87
N ILE A 142 13.48 -3.75 -7.12
CA ILE A 142 13.51 -4.97 -7.93
C ILE A 142 14.97 -5.25 -8.33
N PHE A 143 15.39 -6.50 -8.20
CA PHE A 143 16.70 -6.96 -8.63
C PHE A 143 16.71 -7.36 -10.11
N ASP A 144 17.86 -7.23 -10.77
CA ASP A 144 18.01 -7.36 -12.23
C ASP A 144 17.42 -8.63 -12.82
N ARG A 145 17.67 -9.79 -12.21
CA ARG A 145 17.14 -11.08 -12.69
C ARG A 145 15.61 -11.11 -12.73
N LEU A 146 14.92 -10.42 -11.81
CA LEU A 146 13.46 -10.32 -11.85
C LEU A 146 13.01 -9.31 -12.90
N TRP A 147 13.72 -8.18 -13.03
CA TRP A 147 13.45 -7.22 -14.09
C TRP A 147 13.56 -7.87 -15.48
N GLU A 148 14.60 -8.67 -15.73
CA GLU A 148 14.76 -9.42 -16.99
C GLU A 148 13.58 -10.38 -17.25
N LYS A 149 13.14 -11.13 -16.23
CA LYS A 149 11.93 -11.99 -16.35
C LYS A 149 10.66 -11.20 -16.69
N ILE A 150 10.53 -9.98 -16.17
CA ILE A 150 9.40 -9.09 -16.45
C ILE A 150 9.51 -8.54 -17.88
N SER A 151 10.70 -8.15 -18.32
CA SER A 151 11.01 -7.76 -19.70
C SER A 151 10.59 -8.87 -20.67
N ASP A 152 11.01 -10.11 -20.42
CA ASP A 152 10.64 -11.28 -21.24
C ASP A 152 9.12 -11.51 -21.26
N ARG A 153 8.43 -11.30 -20.13
CA ARG A 153 6.97 -11.45 -20.03
C ARG A 153 6.23 -10.57 -21.01
N TYR A 154 6.65 -9.30 -21.08
CA TYR A 154 5.97 -8.27 -21.82
C TYR A 154 6.59 -8.03 -23.19
N ASN A 155 7.68 -8.75 -23.51
CA ASN A 155 8.44 -8.63 -24.75
C ASN A 155 8.90 -7.18 -25.00
N ILE A 156 9.44 -6.55 -23.95
CA ILE A 156 9.95 -5.18 -23.98
C ILE A 156 11.39 -5.25 -23.51
N PRO A 157 12.38 -5.02 -24.39
CA PRO A 157 13.77 -5.15 -24.03
C PRO A 157 14.18 -4.08 -23.03
N ILE A 158 15.24 -4.38 -22.28
CA ILE A 158 15.91 -3.44 -21.39
C ILE A 158 17.19 -2.99 -22.10
N SER A 159 17.30 -1.71 -22.41
CA SER A 159 18.52 -1.13 -23.00
C SER A 159 19.65 -1.04 -21.96
N ALA A 160 20.88 -0.86 -22.43
CA ALA A 160 22.04 -0.67 -21.55
C ALA A 160 21.91 0.64 -20.76
N GLU A 161 21.37 1.68 -21.40
CA GLU A 161 21.10 2.98 -20.81
C GLU A 161 20.08 2.88 -19.67
N GLU A 162 19.01 2.11 -19.86
CA GLU A 162 17.99 1.90 -18.83
C GLU A 162 18.52 1.11 -17.65
N LYS A 163 19.32 0.06 -17.89
CA LYS A 163 19.99 -0.69 -16.80
C LYS A 163 20.90 0.19 -15.96
N GLN A 164 21.49 1.25 -16.55
CA GLN A 164 22.36 2.20 -15.84
C GLN A 164 21.59 3.38 -15.24
N HIS A 165 20.32 3.57 -15.60
CA HIS A 165 19.52 4.68 -15.10
C HIS A 165 19.24 4.50 -13.59
N PRO A 166 19.41 5.54 -12.74
CA PRO A 166 19.26 5.42 -11.29
C PRO A 166 17.85 4.96 -10.87
N GLY A 167 16.81 5.28 -11.64
CA GLY A 167 15.45 4.79 -11.40
C GLY A 167 15.16 3.36 -11.82
N GLY A 168 16.12 2.69 -12.46
CA GLY A 168 16.11 1.27 -12.81
C GLY A 168 14.75 0.77 -13.30
N PHE A 169 14.28 -0.30 -12.67
CA PHE A 169 13.03 -0.96 -13.01
C PHE A 169 11.82 0.00 -13.09
N TRP A 170 11.63 0.90 -12.11
CA TRP A 170 10.43 1.74 -12.09
C TRP A 170 10.48 2.87 -13.11
N HIS A 171 11.67 3.40 -13.40
CA HIS A 171 11.85 4.32 -14.51
C HIS A 171 11.56 3.65 -15.85
N TRP A 172 12.04 2.42 -16.07
CA TRP A 172 11.70 1.63 -17.26
C TRP A 172 10.19 1.35 -17.36
N VAL A 173 9.55 0.95 -16.26
CA VAL A 173 8.09 0.79 -16.21
C VAL A 173 7.37 2.08 -16.58
N TRP A 174 7.87 3.26 -16.17
CA TRP A 174 7.30 4.56 -16.53
C TRP A 174 7.52 4.90 -18.02
N ALA A 175 8.72 4.64 -18.53
CA ALA A 175 9.10 4.92 -19.92
C ALA A 175 8.33 4.08 -20.94
N HIS A 176 7.86 2.89 -20.53
CA HIS A 176 7.12 1.94 -21.37
C HIS A 176 5.65 1.82 -20.95
N PRO A 177 4.76 2.75 -21.38
CA PRO A 177 3.33 2.72 -21.06
C PRO A 177 2.56 1.51 -21.64
N GLU A 178 3.16 0.75 -22.55
CA GLU A 178 2.65 -0.55 -22.99
C GLU A 178 2.68 -1.62 -21.88
N ILE A 179 3.52 -1.46 -20.85
CA ILE A 179 3.59 -2.38 -19.71
C ILE A 179 2.31 -2.23 -18.87
N PRO A 180 1.53 -3.30 -18.70
CA PRO A 180 0.35 -3.27 -17.87
C PRO A 180 0.74 -3.15 -16.39
N ILE A 181 0.08 -2.26 -15.66
CA ILE A 181 0.24 -2.14 -14.20
C ILE A 181 -0.98 -2.68 -13.45
N ILE A 182 -0.74 -3.25 -12.27
CA ILE A 182 -1.79 -3.78 -11.39
C ILE A 182 -1.78 -3.03 -10.06
N LEU A 183 -2.89 -2.38 -9.72
CA LEU A 183 -3.08 -1.73 -8.43
C LEU A 183 -3.67 -2.71 -7.44
N VAL A 184 -3.02 -2.87 -6.29
CA VAL A 184 -3.45 -3.74 -5.19
C VAL A 184 -3.38 -3.00 -3.85
N GLU A 185 -4.11 -3.47 -2.84
CA GLU A 185 -4.05 -2.89 -1.49
C GLU A 185 -2.91 -3.52 -0.67
N GLY A 186 -1.85 -2.76 -0.44
CA GLY A 186 -0.75 -3.13 0.46
C GLY A 186 0.43 -3.82 -0.23
N GLU A 187 1.56 -3.75 0.47
CA GLU A 187 2.89 -3.97 -0.10
C GLU A 187 3.19 -5.45 -0.32
N LYS A 188 2.75 -6.33 0.58
CA LYS A 188 2.91 -7.79 0.41
C LYS A 188 2.21 -8.31 -0.84
N LYS A 189 1.03 -7.77 -1.15
CA LYS A 189 0.25 -8.11 -2.34
C LYS A 189 0.98 -7.72 -3.63
N ALA A 190 1.58 -6.52 -3.64
CA ALA A 190 2.39 -6.08 -4.76
C ALA A 190 3.65 -6.93 -4.88
N GLY A 191 4.35 -7.21 -3.76
CA GLY A 191 5.51 -8.09 -3.74
C GLY A 191 5.21 -9.49 -4.27
N CYS A 192 4.04 -10.05 -3.95
CA CYS A 192 3.57 -11.34 -4.45
C CYS A 192 3.42 -11.32 -5.98
N LEU A 193 2.71 -10.32 -6.51
CA LEU A 193 2.53 -10.20 -7.96
C LEU A 193 3.84 -9.92 -8.72
N LEU A 194 4.70 -9.06 -8.17
CA LEU A 194 6.03 -8.80 -8.71
C LEU A 194 6.87 -10.08 -8.76
N SER A 195 6.79 -10.91 -7.72
CA SER A 195 7.45 -12.22 -7.66
C SER A 195 7.01 -13.18 -8.77
N LEU A 196 5.77 -13.06 -9.23
CA LEU A 196 5.20 -13.80 -10.36
C LEU A 196 5.48 -13.13 -11.73
N GLY A 197 6.18 -12.00 -11.73
CA GLY A 197 6.54 -11.23 -12.91
C GLY A 197 5.46 -10.25 -13.39
N TYR A 198 4.44 -9.94 -12.57
CA TYR A 198 3.45 -8.92 -12.90
C TYR A 198 3.81 -7.58 -12.26
N VAL A 199 3.77 -6.49 -13.03
CA VAL A 199 4.09 -5.16 -12.50
C VAL A 199 2.94 -4.67 -11.62
N ALA A 200 3.14 -4.76 -10.30
CA ALA A 200 2.14 -4.38 -9.30
C ALA A 200 2.59 -3.19 -8.46
N ILE A 201 1.69 -2.23 -8.28
CA ILE A 201 1.90 -1.01 -7.49
C ILE A 201 1.01 -1.10 -6.25
N PRO A 202 1.58 -1.07 -5.02
CA PRO A 202 0.80 -1.12 -3.81
C PRO A 202 0.22 0.25 -3.47
N LEU A 203 -1.08 0.28 -3.18
CA LEU A 203 -1.71 1.40 -2.50
C LEU A 203 -1.69 1.15 -0.99
N PRO A 204 -1.31 2.13 -0.14
CA PRO A 204 -1.34 1.96 1.31
C PRO A 204 -2.72 1.59 1.87
N GLY A 205 -3.77 2.01 1.16
CA GLY A 205 -5.15 1.60 1.38
C GLY A 205 -5.95 1.86 0.10
N ILE A 206 -7.10 1.22 -0.07
CA ILE A 206 -7.94 1.33 -1.29
C ILE A 206 -8.26 2.78 -1.71
N TRP A 207 -8.31 3.70 -0.76
CA TRP A 207 -8.62 5.12 -1.00
C TRP A 207 -7.38 6.00 -1.20
N MET A 208 -6.18 5.46 -1.02
CA MET A 208 -4.93 6.23 -0.90
C MET A 208 -4.22 6.47 -2.24
N GLY A 209 -4.74 5.97 -3.36
CA GLY A 209 -4.25 6.31 -4.71
C GLY A 209 -4.73 7.68 -5.21
N ARG A 210 -5.55 8.38 -4.42
CA ARG A 210 -6.26 9.60 -4.80
C ARG A 210 -6.38 10.54 -3.61
N ARG A 211 -6.48 11.84 -3.88
CA ARG A 211 -6.65 12.88 -2.86
C ARG A 211 -7.61 13.96 -3.35
N TYR A 212 -8.29 14.58 -2.40
CA TYR A 212 -8.98 15.84 -2.66
C TYR A 212 -8.00 17.00 -2.49
N ASP A 213 -8.22 18.06 -3.25
CA ASP A 213 -7.57 19.34 -3.03
C ASP A 213 -7.78 19.81 -1.58
N ASP A 214 -6.70 20.24 -0.94
CA ASP A 214 -6.69 20.46 0.50
C ASP A 214 -7.51 21.67 0.95
N PHE A 215 -7.68 22.66 0.07
CA PHE A 215 -8.43 23.88 0.37
C PHE A 215 -9.92 23.70 0.05
N THR A 216 -10.21 23.23 -1.15
CA THR A 216 -11.56 23.20 -1.70
C THR A 216 -12.34 21.93 -1.32
N LYS A 217 -11.64 20.82 -1.03
CA LYS A 217 -12.22 19.51 -0.69
C LYS A 217 -13.21 18.94 -1.73
N ILE A 218 -13.23 19.48 -2.95
CA ILE A 218 -14.14 19.07 -4.04
C ILE A 218 -13.41 18.51 -5.26
N ASN A 219 -12.16 18.94 -5.48
CA ASN A 219 -11.39 18.54 -6.64
C ASN A 219 -10.56 17.30 -6.33
N GLU A 220 -11.06 16.14 -6.77
CA GLU A 220 -10.37 14.86 -6.61
C GLU A 220 -9.36 14.63 -7.75
N SER A 221 -8.17 14.16 -7.40
CA SER A 221 -7.10 13.82 -8.33
C SER A 221 -6.33 12.58 -7.86
N LEU A 222 -5.61 11.94 -8.79
CA LEU A 222 -4.63 10.91 -8.42
C LEU A 222 -3.53 11.55 -7.58
N ILE A 223 -2.94 10.79 -6.66
CA ILE A 223 -1.72 11.24 -6.01
C ILE A 223 -0.60 11.39 -7.05
N PRO A 224 0.28 12.43 -6.99
CA PRO A 224 1.44 12.60 -7.86
C PRO A 224 2.18 11.31 -8.22
N ASP A 225 2.50 10.48 -7.22
CA ASP A 225 3.16 9.19 -7.42
C ASP A 225 2.42 8.28 -8.41
N LEU A 226 1.10 8.14 -8.27
CA LEU A 226 0.29 7.30 -9.15
C LEU A 226 -0.01 7.99 -10.49
N ALA A 227 -0.15 9.32 -10.48
CA ALA A 227 -0.37 10.12 -11.67
C ALA A 227 0.78 9.97 -12.68
N LEU A 228 2.01 9.77 -12.21
CA LEU A 228 3.19 9.52 -13.04
C LEU A 228 3.00 8.31 -13.98
N PHE A 229 2.36 7.25 -13.49
CA PHE A 229 2.07 6.05 -14.27
C PHE A 229 0.73 6.11 -15.00
N ALA A 230 -0.08 7.14 -14.79
CA ALA A 230 -1.38 7.29 -15.44
C ALA A 230 -1.22 7.91 -16.84
N GLN A 231 -0.63 7.14 -17.76
CA GLN A 231 -0.36 7.56 -19.13
C GLN A 231 -1.43 7.08 -20.11
N GLU A 232 -1.59 7.82 -21.21
CA GLU A 232 -2.55 7.50 -22.27
C GLU A 232 -2.37 6.07 -22.78
N LYS A 233 -3.47 5.35 -22.98
CA LYS A 233 -3.54 3.96 -23.47
C LYS A 233 -2.92 2.90 -22.57
N ARG A 234 -2.21 3.27 -21.49
CA ARG A 234 -1.61 2.29 -20.55
C ARG A 234 -2.68 1.34 -20.01
N PRO A 235 -2.49 0.01 -20.09
CA PRO A 235 -3.40 -0.93 -19.45
C PRO A 235 -3.22 -0.88 -17.93
N VAL A 236 -4.31 -0.66 -17.20
CA VAL A 236 -4.31 -0.66 -15.74
C VAL A 236 -5.33 -1.67 -15.25
N LYS A 237 -4.94 -2.54 -14.32
CA LYS A 237 -5.85 -3.44 -13.61
C LYS A 237 -5.95 -3.02 -12.16
N ILE A 238 -7.15 -2.99 -11.61
CA ILE A 238 -7.37 -2.82 -10.17
C ILE A 238 -7.83 -4.17 -9.61
N ILE A 239 -7.11 -4.69 -8.63
CA ILE A 239 -7.44 -5.96 -7.96
C ILE A 239 -7.35 -5.73 -6.45
N PHE A 240 -8.49 -5.43 -5.84
CA PHE A 240 -8.61 -5.26 -4.39
C PHE A 240 -9.17 -6.52 -3.73
N ASP A 241 -8.96 -6.61 -2.42
CA ASP A 241 -9.34 -7.75 -1.61
C ASP A 241 -10.84 -8.05 -1.69
N HIS A 242 -11.16 -9.34 -1.69
CA HIS A 242 -12.52 -9.82 -1.52
C HIS A 242 -12.89 -9.81 -0.03
N ASP A 243 -14.06 -9.24 0.29
CA ASP A 243 -14.66 -9.30 1.62
C ASP A 243 -16.14 -9.69 1.51
N VAL A 244 -16.63 -10.46 2.48
CA VAL A 244 -18.04 -10.83 2.62
C VAL A 244 -18.88 -9.76 3.30
N LYS A 245 -18.27 -8.89 4.10
CA LYS A 245 -18.99 -7.85 4.84
C LYS A 245 -19.49 -6.79 3.88
N LEU A 246 -20.80 -6.57 3.86
CA LEU A 246 -21.46 -5.61 2.97
C LEU A 246 -20.82 -4.21 3.04
N TYR A 247 -20.55 -3.71 4.25
CA TYR A 247 -19.88 -2.42 4.44
C TYR A 247 -18.51 -2.36 3.74
N THR A 248 -17.67 -3.40 3.89
CA THR A 248 -16.36 -3.45 3.22
C THR A 248 -16.53 -3.53 1.71
N LYS A 249 -17.44 -4.39 1.21
CA LYS A 249 -17.73 -4.50 -0.23
C LYS A 249 -18.12 -3.16 -0.85
N ILE A 250 -18.95 -2.37 -0.16
CA ILE A 250 -19.34 -1.06 -0.65
C ILE A 250 -18.13 -0.12 -0.71
N ASN A 251 -17.29 -0.09 0.33
CA ASN A 251 -16.07 0.73 0.33
C ASN A 251 -15.12 0.32 -0.80
N VAL A 252 -14.91 -0.98 -1.00
CA VAL A 252 -14.08 -1.51 -2.10
C VAL A 252 -14.66 -1.09 -3.45
N TYR A 253 -15.97 -1.28 -3.68
CA TYR A 253 -16.63 -0.85 -4.90
C TYR A 253 -16.43 0.64 -5.18
N GLN A 254 -16.72 1.49 -4.20
CA GLN A 254 -16.61 2.94 -4.36
C GLN A 254 -15.16 3.37 -4.60
N ALA A 255 -14.20 2.77 -3.89
CA ALA A 255 -12.78 3.04 -4.07
C ALA A 255 -12.28 2.64 -5.45
N THR A 256 -12.65 1.45 -5.92
CA THR A 256 -12.34 0.95 -7.25
C THR A 256 -12.90 1.88 -8.32
N VAL A 257 -14.19 2.24 -8.27
CA VAL A 257 -14.83 3.11 -9.27
C VAL A 257 -14.24 4.51 -9.28
N ALA A 258 -14.00 5.11 -8.10
CA ALA A 258 -13.40 6.45 -8.01
C ALA A 258 -11.98 6.47 -8.60
N THR A 259 -11.14 5.50 -8.23
CA THR A 259 -9.77 5.39 -8.74
C THR A 259 -9.76 5.11 -10.25
N ALA A 260 -10.59 4.18 -10.71
CA ALA A 260 -10.71 3.83 -12.13
C ALA A 260 -11.14 5.02 -12.98
N LYS A 261 -12.11 5.81 -12.51
CA LYS A 261 -12.59 7.01 -13.21
C LYS A 261 -11.46 8.04 -13.41
N LEU A 262 -10.61 8.25 -12.41
CA LEU A 262 -9.48 9.18 -12.51
C LEU A 262 -8.41 8.66 -13.46
N LEU A 263 -8.08 7.37 -13.41
CA LEU A 263 -7.14 6.73 -14.35
C LEU A 263 -7.66 6.79 -15.80
N ALA A 264 -8.95 6.50 -15.99
CA ALA A 264 -9.59 6.59 -17.31
C ALA A 264 -9.61 8.03 -17.84
N LYS A 265 -9.78 9.03 -16.96
CA LYS A 265 -9.67 10.45 -17.32
C LYS A 265 -8.26 10.81 -17.82
N SER A 266 -7.22 10.14 -17.32
CA SER A 266 -5.84 10.25 -17.84
C SER A 266 -5.60 9.43 -19.13
N GLY A 267 -6.63 8.80 -19.69
CA GLY A 267 -6.55 8.02 -20.93
C GLY A 267 -6.13 6.56 -20.73
N CYS A 268 -6.00 6.06 -19.50
CA CYS A 268 -5.65 4.66 -19.25
C CYS A 268 -6.78 3.70 -19.65
N LYS A 269 -6.41 2.48 -20.05
CA LYS A 269 -7.36 1.37 -20.29
C LYS A 269 -7.57 0.58 -19.00
N VAL A 270 -8.57 0.96 -18.22
CA VAL A 270 -8.78 0.40 -16.87
C VAL A 270 -9.68 -0.83 -16.89
N ARG A 271 -9.23 -1.90 -16.25
CA ARG A 271 -10.01 -3.12 -15.99
C ARG A 271 -10.00 -3.47 -14.50
N VAL A 272 -11.00 -4.22 -14.05
CA VAL A 272 -11.15 -4.62 -12.65
C VAL A 272 -11.13 -6.14 -12.58
N GLY A 273 -10.16 -6.69 -11.84
CA GLY A 273 -10.09 -8.11 -11.51
C GLY A 273 -10.78 -8.38 -10.19
N MET A 274 -11.48 -9.49 -10.09
CA MET A 274 -12.23 -9.87 -8.89
C MET A 274 -11.71 -11.20 -8.37
N LEU A 275 -11.31 -11.21 -7.10
CA LEU A 275 -10.87 -12.43 -6.44
C LEU A 275 -12.08 -13.31 -6.08
N PRO A 276 -11.96 -14.64 -6.23
CA PRO A 276 -13.01 -15.57 -5.81
C PRO A 276 -13.13 -15.58 -4.29
N SER A 277 -14.29 -15.98 -3.79
CA SER A 277 -14.45 -16.29 -2.36
C SER A 277 -13.70 -17.57 -2.03
N MET A 278 -12.90 -17.56 -0.96
CA MET A 278 -12.27 -18.76 -0.39
C MET A 278 -13.05 -19.26 0.83
N ALA A 279 -12.62 -20.38 1.43
CA ALA A 279 -13.30 -21.07 2.52
C ALA A 279 -13.57 -20.19 3.76
N ASN A 280 -12.70 -19.21 4.04
CA ASN A 280 -12.84 -18.24 5.14
C ASN A 280 -13.67 -16.99 4.76
N GLY A 281 -14.19 -16.91 3.53
CA GLY A 281 -15.00 -15.80 3.02
C GLY A 281 -14.24 -14.49 2.74
N LYS A 282 -12.94 -14.42 3.02
CA LYS A 282 -12.10 -13.24 2.70
C LYS A 282 -10.91 -13.69 1.89
N ASN A 283 -10.56 -12.93 0.86
CA ASN A 283 -9.47 -13.34 -0.01
C ASN A 283 -8.65 -12.13 -0.45
N ALA A 284 -7.38 -12.15 -0.08
CA ALA A 284 -6.38 -11.27 -0.64
C ALA A 284 -5.63 -11.98 -1.78
N ILE A 285 -4.98 -11.21 -2.65
CA ILE A 285 -4.30 -11.81 -3.81
C ILE A 285 -3.12 -12.68 -3.41
N ASP A 286 -2.41 -12.33 -2.34
CA ASP A 286 -1.30 -13.11 -1.80
C ASP A 286 -1.82 -14.40 -1.14
N ASP A 287 -2.91 -14.33 -0.38
CA ASP A 287 -3.58 -15.53 0.17
C ASP A 287 -4.02 -16.50 -0.95
N TYR A 288 -4.58 -15.96 -2.05
CA TYR A 288 -5.01 -16.76 -3.21
C TYR A 288 -3.83 -17.48 -3.88
N VAL A 289 -2.69 -16.80 -4.05
CA VAL A 289 -1.46 -17.41 -4.62
C VAL A 289 -0.92 -18.50 -3.69
N VAL A 290 -0.85 -18.24 -2.38
CA VAL A 290 -0.39 -19.23 -1.39
C VAL A 290 -1.28 -20.48 -1.41
N ALA A 291 -2.58 -20.32 -1.66
CA ALA A 291 -3.52 -21.43 -1.82
C ALA A 291 -3.43 -22.15 -3.20
N GLY A 292 -2.46 -21.79 -4.06
CA GLY A 292 -2.27 -22.38 -5.39
C GLY A 292 -3.17 -21.80 -6.48
N GLY A 293 -3.76 -20.62 -6.25
CA GLY A 293 -4.62 -19.93 -7.19
C GLY A 293 -3.87 -19.38 -8.42
N ASP A 294 -4.53 -19.42 -9.57
CA ASP A 294 -3.98 -18.90 -10.83
C ASP A 294 -4.30 -17.42 -11.03
N ILE A 295 -3.29 -16.57 -10.85
CA ILE A 295 -3.38 -15.13 -11.10
C ILE A 295 -3.63 -14.79 -12.57
N GLY A 296 -3.14 -15.60 -13.50
CA GLY A 296 -3.40 -15.43 -14.93
C GLY A 296 -4.91 -15.46 -15.24
N GLN A 297 -5.67 -16.32 -14.55
CA GLN A 297 -7.12 -16.37 -14.67
C GLN A 297 -7.78 -15.08 -14.16
N ILE A 298 -7.36 -14.53 -13.02
CA ILE A 298 -7.91 -13.27 -12.48
C ILE A 298 -7.61 -12.10 -13.42
N ILE A 299 -6.40 -12.05 -13.97
CA ILE A 299 -5.95 -11.00 -14.88
C ILE A 299 -6.68 -11.06 -16.23
N SER A 300 -6.87 -12.26 -16.77
CA SER A 300 -7.53 -12.46 -18.07
C SER A 300 -9.05 -12.27 -18.00
N SER A 301 -9.67 -12.63 -16.89
CA SER A 301 -11.11 -12.44 -16.65
C SER A 301 -11.49 -11.04 -16.16
N ALA A 302 -10.52 -10.17 -15.86
CA ALA A 302 -10.78 -8.79 -15.45
C ALA A 302 -11.66 -8.09 -16.49
N ILE A 303 -12.69 -7.35 -16.07
CA ILE A 303 -13.67 -6.68 -16.94
C ILE A 303 -13.41 -5.18 -17.04
N ALA A 304 -13.99 -4.49 -18.02
CA ALA A 304 -13.89 -3.03 -18.11
C ALA A 304 -14.45 -2.37 -16.83
N TRP A 305 -13.85 -1.27 -16.38
CA TRP A 305 -14.27 -0.65 -15.12
C TRP A 305 -15.71 -0.10 -15.17
N GLU A 306 -16.19 0.32 -16.35
CA GLU A 306 -17.59 0.71 -16.58
C GLU A 306 -18.52 -0.49 -16.39
N GLU A 307 -18.16 -1.65 -16.96
CA GLU A 307 -18.91 -2.88 -16.78
C GLU A 307 -18.92 -3.32 -15.31
N TYR A 308 -17.79 -3.18 -14.60
CA TYR A 308 -17.72 -3.41 -13.16
C TYR A 308 -18.65 -2.46 -12.40
N ARG A 309 -18.59 -1.15 -12.68
CA ARG A 309 -19.45 -0.13 -12.07
C ARG A 309 -20.92 -0.50 -12.22
N ASP A 310 -21.33 -0.91 -13.42
CA ASP A 310 -22.73 -1.14 -13.76
C ASP A 310 -23.27 -2.46 -13.19
N LYS A 311 -22.46 -3.55 -13.25
CA LYS A 311 -22.90 -4.88 -12.79
C LYS A 311 -22.71 -5.14 -11.30
N HIS A 312 -21.70 -4.51 -10.67
CA HIS A 312 -21.28 -4.85 -9.30
C HIS A 312 -21.63 -3.76 -8.29
N HIS A 313 -22.53 -2.84 -8.64
CA HIS A 313 -23.06 -1.88 -7.68
C HIS A 313 -23.72 -2.65 -6.52
N PRO A 314 -23.30 -2.45 -5.25
CA PRO A 314 -23.72 -3.28 -4.12
C PRO A 314 -25.24 -3.28 -3.85
N ASN A 315 -25.97 -2.31 -4.40
CA ASN A 315 -27.43 -2.16 -4.29
C ASN A 315 -28.18 -2.41 -5.62
N GLY A 316 -27.58 -3.10 -6.59
CA GLY A 316 -28.26 -3.42 -7.87
C GLY A 316 -28.60 -2.19 -8.71
N GLY A 317 -27.70 -1.19 -8.76
CA GLY A 317 -27.84 -0.01 -9.62
C GLY A 317 -28.76 1.12 -9.13
N LYS A 318 -29.43 0.98 -7.98
CA LYS A 318 -30.21 2.10 -7.40
C LYS A 318 -29.29 3.17 -6.82
N VAL A 319 -29.34 4.38 -7.38
CA VAL A 319 -28.83 5.60 -6.73
C VAL A 319 -29.74 5.87 -5.54
N ILE A 320 -29.27 5.52 -4.34
CA ILE A 320 -29.94 5.92 -3.10
C ILE A 320 -29.15 7.07 -2.47
N SER A 321 -29.87 7.99 -1.84
CA SER A 321 -29.24 9.10 -1.14
C SER A 321 -28.30 8.59 -0.04
N LYS A 322 -27.29 9.39 0.33
CA LYS A 322 -26.38 9.08 1.44
C LYS A 322 -27.16 8.73 2.72
N GLN A 323 -28.33 9.34 2.93
CA GLN A 323 -29.19 9.17 4.10
C GLN A 323 -29.94 7.83 4.09
N GLU A 324 -30.61 7.49 2.99
CA GLU A 324 -31.22 6.16 2.76
C GLU A 324 -30.17 5.03 2.82
N TRP A 325 -28.92 5.37 2.50
CA TRP A 325 -27.78 4.47 2.57
C TRP A 325 -27.32 4.18 4.02
N TRP A 326 -27.32 5.18 4.92
CA TRP A 326 -27.04 4.97 6.35
C TRP A 326 -28.15 4.17 7.04
N GLU A 327 -29.41 4.48 6.72
CA GLU A 327 -30.59 3.81 7.29
C GLU A 327 -30.60 2.31 6.97
N LYS A 328 -30.28 1.92 5.72
CA LYS A 328 -30.21 0.50 5.33
C LYS A 328 -29.12 -0.31 6.05
N LEU A 329 -28.06 0.34 6.50
CA LEU A 329 -26.95 -0.31 7.20
C LEU A 329 -27.17 -0.40 8.72
N GLY A 330 -28.29 0.12 9.24
CA GLY A 330 -28.56 0.17 10.69
C GLY A 330 -27.54 1.01 11.46
N LEU A 331 -26.82 1.91 10.77
CA LEU A 331 -25.83 2.79 11.36
C LEU A 331 -26.49 4.16 11.59
N PRO A 332 -26.40 4.74 12.80
CA PRO A 332 -27.01 6.04 13.07
C PRO A 332 -26.43 7.08 12.12
N GLY A 333 -27.31 7.71 11.34
CA GLY A 333 -26.96 8.81 10.45
C GLY A 333 -26.28 9.92 11.26
N LYS A 334 -25.16 10.44 10.75
CA LYS A 334 -24.52 11.65 11.28
C LYS A 334 -25.12 12.89 10.65
#